data_AF-A0A4U9HIR2-F1
#
_entry.id   AF-A0A4U9HIR2-F1
#
_cell.length_a   1.000
_cell.length_b   1.000
_cell.length_c   1.000
_cell.angle_alpha   90.00
_cell.angle_beta   90.00
_cell.angle_gamma   90.00
#
_symmetry.space_group_name_H-M   'P 1'
#
loop_
_entity.id
_entity.type
_entity.pdbx_description
1 polymer ?
#
loop_
_entity_poly.entity_id
_entity_poly.type
_entity_poly.pdbx_seq_one_letter_code
_entity_poly.pdbx_strand_id
1 'polypeptide(L)'
;MPYARTILEAEQSARVLFSSERQGAGGQLRVTAPSGLGQRILVPLIPTLLAENPEMKVDLQLSDEVVDIVAQGFDVAIRVAPLRDSNLIARKIADNPRVLCAAPAYLQRHGRPNRLADLARFTCLRLSNVLQWTFCNDGQTTGISIDGRFSCSSVEGVRTLCKAGLGLAQLTHWDIRKSCAAVSWSHLNCRMCSHRR
;
A
#
# COMPACT_ATOMS: atom_id res chain seq x y z
N MET A 1 -14.32 14.30 -51.50
CA MET A 1 -14.37 13.13 -50.60
C MET A 1 -13.07 13.04 -49.80
N PRO A 2 -12.99 13.69 -48.62
CA PRO A 2 -11.74 13.87 -47.86
C PRO A 2 -11.38 12.69 -46.93
N TYR A 3 -12.17 11.61 -46.93
CA TYR A 3 -12.00 10.47 -46.01
C TYR A 3 -10.93 9.44 -46.42
N ALA A 4 -10.35 9.55 -47.62
CA ALA A 4 -9.32 8.61 -48.09
C ALA A 4 -7.90 8.94 -47.57
N ARG A 5 -7.67 10.15 -47.04
CA ARG A 5 -6.34 10.57 -46.55
C ARG A 5 -6.13 10.26 -45.07
N THR A 6 -7.19 10.33 -44.26
CA THR A 6 -7.14 10.07 -42.81
C THR A 6 -6.87 8.60 -42.47
N ILE A 7 -7.26 7.66 -43.34
CA ILE A 7 -6.97 6.23 -43.14
C ILE A 7 -5.50 5.90 -43.44
N LEU A 8 -4.85 6.61 -44.37
CA LEU A 8 -3.42 6.41 -44.68
C LEU A 8 -2.50 7.05 -43.63
N GLU A 9 -2.88 8.19 -43.04
CA GLU A 9 -2.13 8.79 -41.91
C GLU A 9 -2.29 8.00 -40.60
N ALA A 10 -3.44 7.35 -40.39
CA ALA A 10 -3.65 6.40 -39.30
C ALA A 10 -2.81 5.11 -39.48
N GLU A 11 -2.55 4.67 -40.72
CA GLU A 11 -1.69 3.52 -40.97
C GLU A 11 -0.21 3.83 -40.66
N GLN A 12 0.28 5.04 -40.98
CA GLN A 12 1.66 5.45 -40.66
C GLN A 12 1.88 5.64 -39.15
N SER A 13 0.89 6.16 -38.43
CA SER A 13 0.97 6.31 -36.96
C SER A 13 0.88 4.96 -36.23
N ALA A 14 0.26 3.95 -36.85
CA ALA A 14 0.20 2.58 -36.33
C ALA A 14 1.46 1.73 -36.65
N ARG A 15 2.34 2.17 -37.56
CA ARG A 15 3.59 1.44 -37.87
C ARG A 15 4.67 1.54 -36.79
N VAL A 16 4.51 2.43 -35.80
CA VAL A 16 5.33 2.40 -34.58
C VAL A 16 5.00 1.18 -33.69
N LEU A 17 3.88 0.50 -33.94
CA LEU A 17 3.48 -0.76 -33.29
C LEU A 17 4.03 -2.02 -33.97
N PHE A 18 4.74 -1.91 -35.10
CA PHE A 18 5.28 -3.05 -35.84
C PHE A 18 6.76 -2.90 -36.16
N SER A 19 7.61 -2.97 -35.13
CA SER A 19 8.95 -3.54 -35.28
C SER A 19 8.93 -4.94 -34.68
N SER A 20 8.78 -5.95 -35.54
CA SER A 20 8.86 -7.38 -35.22
C SER A 20 10.26 -7.85 -34.76
N GLU A 21 11.09 -6.93 -34.26
CA GLU A 21 12.44 -7.17 -33.73
C GLU A 21 12.61 -6.68 -32.28
N ARG A 22 11.64 -5.97 -31.69
CA ARG A 22 11.74 -5.54 -30.29
C ARG A 22 11.39 -6.69 -29.35
N GLN A 23 12.40 -7.28 -28.72
CA GLN A 23 12.21 -8.14 -27.57
C GLN A 23 11.81 -7.27 -26.36
N GLY A 24 10.51 -7.13 -26.12
CA GLY A 24 9.95 -6.49 -24.93
C GLY A 24 9.49 -5.04 -25.13
N ALA A 25 9.02 -4.42 -24.04
CA ALA A 25 8.63 -3.03 -23.97
C ALA A 25 9.86 -2.11 -23.84
N GLY A 26 9.78 -0.91 -24.42
CA GLY A 26 10.85 0.09 -24.37
C GLY A 26 10.36 1.45 -23.89
N GLY A 27 11.30 2.33 -23.50
CA GLY A 27 11.00 3.67 -23.00
C GLY A 27 11.08 3.79 -21.47
N GLN A 28 10.65 4.93 -20.93
CA GLN A 28 10.69 5.20 -19.48
C GLN A 28 9.33 4.89 -18.86
N LEU A 29 9.33 4.01 -17.85
CA LEU A 29 8.19 3.70 -17.00
C LEU A 29 8.35 4.40 -15.65
N ARG A 30 7.48 5.35 -15.33
CA ARG A 30 7.45 6.10 -14.07
C ARG A 30 6.39 5.53 -13.14
N VAL A 31 6.81 4.96 -12.01
CA VAL A 31 5.96 4.26 -11.06
C VAL A 31 6.00 4.92 -9.69
N THR A 32 4.84 5.12 -9.06
CA THR A 32 4.77 5.53 -7.65
C THR A 32 4.11 4.48 -6.76
N ALA A 33 4.63 4.29 -5.53
CA ALA A 33 4.07 3.35 -4.56
C ALA A 33 4.40 3.71 -3.09
N PRO A 34 3.61 3.20 -2.10
CA PRO A 34 3.96 3.27 -0.69
C PRO A 34 5.34 2.69 -0.41
N SER A 35 6.11 3.35 0.47
CA SER A 35 7.53 3.10 0.62
C SER A 35 7.82 1.65 1.03
N GLY A 36 7.11 1.16 2.05
CA GLY A 36 7.28 -0.20 2.55
C GLY A 36 6.89 -1.26 1.53
N LEU A 37 5.83 -1.03 0.75
CA LEU A 37 5.37 -1.96 -0.29
C LEU A 37 6.35 -1.98 -1.48
N GLY A 38 6.78 -0.80 -1.92
CA GLY A 38 7.75 -0.64 -2.98
C GLY A 38 9.05 -1.37 -2.69
N GLN A 39 9.62 -1.15 -1.50
CA GLN A 39 10.86 -1.81 -1.08
C GLN A 39 10.72 -3.33 -0.96
N ARG A 40 9.58 -3.83 -0.44
CA ARG A 40 9.39 -5.27 -0.19
C ARG A 40 8.94 -6.08 -1.39
N ILE A 41 8.23 -5.45 -2.32
CA ILE A 41 7.53 -6.15 -3.40
C ILE A 41 8.00 -5.66 -4.77
N LEU A 42 8.07 -4.36 -5.01
CA LEU A 42 8.40 -3.83 -6.34
C LEU A 42 9.88 -3.92 -6.65
N VAL A 43 10.74 -3.44 -5.73
CA VAL A 43 12.20 -3.45 -5.92
C VAL A 43 12.74 -4.85 -6.25
N PRO A 44 12.32 -5.93 -5.58
CA PRO A 44 12.75 -7.29 -5.94
C PRO A 44 12.28 -7.77 -7.33
N LEU A 45 11.26 -7.16 -7.93
CA LEU A 45 10.75 -7.52 -9.27
C LEU A 45 11.46 -6.75 -10.40
N ILE A 46 12.08 -5.61 -10.09
CA ILE A 46 12.76 -4.76 -11.09
C ILE A 46 13.83 -5.51 -11.90
N PRO A 47 14.69 -6.36 -11.30
CA PRO A 47 15.71 -7.08 -12.08
C PRO A 47 15.12 -7.96 -13.18
N THR A 48 14.07 -8.72 -12.86
CA THR A 48 13.36 -9.57 -13.84
C THR A 48 12.69 -8.72 -14.92
N LEU A 49 12.02 -7.63 -14.52
CA LEU A 49 11.36 -6.72 -15.46
C LEU A 49 12.35 -6.11 -16.45
N LEU A 50 13.51 -5.64 -15.99
CA LEU A 50 14.55 -5.05 -16.85
C LEU A 50 15.26 -6.10 -17.71
N ALA A 51 15.42 -7.34 -17.22
CA ALA A 51 16.00 -8.43 -18.01
C ALA A 51 15.09 -8.85 -19.17
N GLU A 52 13.77 -8.87 -18.94
CA GLU A 52 12.76 -9.18 -19.97
C GLU A 52 12.50 -8.02 -20.93
N ASN A 53 12.94 -6.80 -20.58
CA ASN A 53 12.69 -5.57 -21.35
C ASN A 53 13.96 -4.69 -21.42
N PRO A 54 14.98 -5.06 -22.22
CA PRO A 54 16.29 -4.41 -22.20
C PRO A 54 16.29 -2.91 -22.60
N GLU A 55 15.29 -2.48 -23.38
CA GLU A 55 15.11 -1.08 -23.80
C GLU A 55 14.31 -0.25 -22.78
N MET A 56 13.84 -0.85 -21.69
CA MET A 56 13.07 -0.19 -20.64
C MET A 56 13.98 0.52 -19.63
N LYS A 57 13.56 1.71 -19.20
CA LYS A 57 14.07 2.40 -18.01
C LYS A 57 12.96 2.49 -16.98
N VAL A 58 13.27 2.28 -15.71
CA VAL A 58 12.29 2.40 -14.63
C VAL A 58 12.68 3.54 -13.70
N ASP A 59 11.75 4.47 -13.49
CA ASP A 59 11.80 5.51 -12.47
C ASP A 59 10.78 5.15 -11.38
N LEU A 60 11.29 4.71 -10.21
CA LEU A 60 10.45 4.24 -9.11
C LEU A 60 10.48 5.23 -7.95
N GLN A 61 9.38 5.96 -7.74
CA GLN A 61 9.23 6.89 -6.64
C GLN A 61 8.42 6.29 -5.48
N LEU A 62 9.10 6.11 -4.36
CA LEU A 62 8.55 5.49 -3.16
C LEU A 62 8.20 6.55 -2.12
N SER A 63 6.90 6.71 -1.84
CA SER A 63 6.40 7.67 -0.85
C SER A 63 5.05 7.22 -0.28
N ASP A 64 4.86 7.44 1.02
CA ASP A 64 3.58 7.25 1.71
C ASP A 64 2.67 8.48 1.58
N GLU A 65 3.15 9.56 0.95
CA GLU A 65 2.34 10.74 0.65
C GLU A 65 1.36 10.48 -0.49
N VAL A 66 0.20 11.15 -0.40
CA VAL A 66 -0.76 11.20 -1.50
C VAL A 66 -0.28 12.26 -2.48
N VAL A 67 0.07 11.82 -3.69
CA VAL A 67 0.55 12.70 -4.77
C VAL A 67 -0.45 12.72 -5.91
N ASP A 68 -0.49 13.82 -6.64
CA ASP A 68 -1.22 13.90 -7.91
C ASP A 68 -0.46 13.11 -8.98
N ILE A 69 -1.03 11.97 -9.35
CA ILE A 69 -0.42 11.01 -10.27
C ILE A 69 -0.29 11.62 -11.68
N VAL A 70 -1.30 12.37 -12.11
CA VAL A 70 -1.37 12.96 -13.45
C VAL A 70 -0.43 14.16 -13.53
N ALA A 71 -0.52 15.08 -12.57
CA ALA A 71 0.30 16.28 -12.57
C ALA A 71 1.80 15.98 -12.44
N GLN A 72 2.17 14.89 -11.75
CA GLN A 72 3.57 14.47 -11.61
C GLN A 72 4.07 13.57 -12.74
N GLY A 73 3.20 13.19 -13.70
CA GLY A 73 3.55 12.42 -14.88
C GLY A 73 3.98 10.98 -14.55
N PHE A 74 3.26 10.32 -13.64
CA PHE A 74 3.43 8.89 -13.41
C PHE A 74 2.57 8.07 -14.36
N ASP A 75 3.13 6.99 -14.91
CA ASP A 75 2.40 6.03 -15.74
C ASP A 75 1.59 5.06 -14.90
N VAL A 76 2.13 4.67 -13.74
CA VAL A 76 1.52 3.69 -12.83
C VAL A 76 1.60 4.16 -11.39
N ALA A 77 0.47 4.10 -10.68
CA ALA A 77 0.42 4.30 -9.24
C ALA A 77 -0.13 3.07 -8.53
N ILE A 78 0.66 2.49 -7.63
CA ILE A 78 0.23 1.41 -6.75
C ILE A 78 -0.11 2.03 -5.41
N ARG A 79 -1.34 1.88 -4.92
CA ARG A 79 -1.79 2.51 -3.66
C ARG A 79 -2.54 1.51 -2.78
N VAL A 80 -2.45 1.71 -1.47
CA VAL A 80 -3.23 0.97 -0.45
C VAL A 80 -4.33 1.89 0.06
N ALA A 81 -5.28 2.20 -0.82
CA ALA A 81 -6.40 3.10 -0.58
C ALA A 81 -7.66 2.56 -1.27
N PRO A 82 -8.87 2.93 -0.79
CA PRO A 82 -10.09 2.64 -1.55
C PRO A 82 -10.02 3.26 -2.94
N LEU A 83 -10.68 2.61 -3.90
CA LEU A 83 -10.84 3.14 -5.25
C LEU A 83 -11.62 4.45 -5.12
N ARG A 84 -11.01 5.58 -5.47
CA ARG A 84 -11.74 6.84 -5.60
C ARG A 84 -12.14 7.00 -7.05
N ASP A 85 -13.33 7.57 -7.27
CA ASP A 85 -13.70 8.05 -8.60
C ASP A 85 -12.65 9.07 -9.06
N SER A 86 -11.98 8.73 -10.15
CA SER A 86 -11.01 9.57 -10.81
C SER A 86 -11.04 9.25 -12.30
N ASN A 87 -10.53 10.16 -13.14
CA ASN A 87 -10.34 9.86 -14.57
C ASN A 87 -9.24 8.80 -14.82
N LEU A 88 -8.66 8.21 -13.76
CA LEU A 88 -7.68 7.13 -13.85
C LEU A 88 -8.40 5.78 -13.89
N ILE A 89 -7.90 4.88 -14.75
CA ILE A 89 -8.31 3.48 -14.75
C ILE A 89 -7.72 2.82 -13.50
N ALA A 90 -8.55 2.52 -12.51
CA ALA A 90 -8.12 1.86 -11.29
C ALA A 90 -8.51 0.37 -11.31
N ARG A 91 -7.53 -0.51 -11.08
CA ARG A 91 -7.72 -1.97 -11.00
C ARG A 91 -7.34 -2.48 -9.61
N LYS A 92 -8.24 -3.21 -8.95
CA LYS A 92 -7.94 -3.89 -7.69
C LYS A 92 -6.93 -5.03 -7.96
N ILE A 93 -5.80 -5.01 -7.23
CA ILE A 93 -4.74 -6.04 -7.34
C ILE A 93 -4.95 -7.15 -6.31
N ALA A 94 -5.15 -6.79 -5.04
CA ALA A 94 -5.32 -7.75 -3.95
C ALA A 94 -6.04 -7.14 -2.76
N ASP A 95 -6.59 -7.99 -1.89
CA ASP A 95 -7.05 -7.56 -0.57
C ASP A 95 -5.85 -7.35 0.38
N ASN A 96 -5.98 -6.35 1.25
CA ASN A 96 -4.96 -6.03 2.24
C ASN A 96 -5.58 -5.66 3.60
N PRO A 97 -6.04 -6.64 4.39
CA PRO A 97 -6.68 -6.36 5.66
C PRO A 97 -5.69 -5.74 6.65
N ARG A 98 -6.17 -4.77 7.43
CA ARG A 98 -5.45 -4.23 8.58
C ARG A 98 -5.52 -5.22 9.75
N VAL A 99 -4.49 -5.20 10.58
CA VAL A 99 -4.34 -6.06 11.76
C VAL A 99 -3.73 -5.23 12.88
N LEU A 100 -4.19 -5.49 14.11
CA LEU A 100 -3.48 -5.02 15.29
C LEU A 100 -2.32 -5.97 15.54
N CYS A 101 -1.12 -5.43 15.73
CA CYS A 101 0.08 -6.23 15.91
C CYS A 101 1.02 -5.60 16.94
N ALA A 102 1.90 -6.43 17.49
CA ALA A 102 2.96 -6.03 18.40
C ALA A 102 4.12 -7.03 18.32
N ALA A 103 5.30 -6.65 18.79
CA ALA A 103 6.36 -7.63 19.02
C ALA A 103 5.94 -8.62 20.12
N PRO A 104 6.31 -9.91 20.01
CA PRO A 104 6.07 -10.90 21.07
C PRO A 104 6.61 -10.46 22.44
N ALA A 105 7.79 -9.85 22.47
CA ALA A 105 8.41 -9.33 23.69
C ALA A 105 7.57 -8.23 24.38
N TYR A 106 6.89 -7.38 23.60
CA TYR A 106 5.99 -6.37 24.16
C TYR A 106 4.78 -7.02 24.83
N LEU A 107 4.17 -8.01 24.16
CA LEU A 107 3.01 -8.73 24.70
C LEU A 107 3.36 -9.59 25.93
N GLN A 108 4.58 -10.11 26.00
CA GLN A 108 5.06 -10.82 27.20
C GLN A 108 5.18 -9.88 28.41
N ARG A 109 5.60 -8.63 28.19
CA ARG A 109 5.78 -7.64 29.26
C ARG A 109 4.48 -6.96 29.69
N HIS A 110 3.60 -6.66 28.73
CA HIS A 110 2.41 -5.83 28.95
C HIS A 110 1.09 -6.63 28.88
N GLY A 111 1.16 -7.91 28.55
CA GLY A 111 -0.02 -8.73 28.28
C GLY A 111 -0.63 -8.45 26.91
N ARG A 112 -1.83 -8.99 26.69
CA ARG A 112 -2.63 -8.77 25.48
C ARG A 112 -3.89 -7.99 25.84
N PRO A 113 -4.31 -7.01 25.02
CA PRO A 113 -5.62 -6.42 25.22
C PRO A 113 -6.69 -7.48 24.91
N ASN A 114 -7.77 -7.51 25.69
CA ASN A 114 -8.88 -8.47 25.53
C ASN A 114 -10.15 -7.82 24.98
N ARG A 115 -10.29 -6.50 25.17
CA ARG A 115 -11.30 -5.66 24.52
C ARG A 115 -10.74 -4.34 23.99
N LEU A 116 -11.48 -3.73 23.07
CA LEU A 116 -11.18 -2.44 22.46
C LEU A 116 -10.84 -1.33 23.48
N ALA A 117 -11.57 -1.27 24.59
CA ALA A 117 -11.34 -0.30 25.65
C ALA A 117 -9.98 -0.46 26.35
N ASP A 118 -9.36 -1.66 26.29
CA ASP A 118 -8.07 -1.89 26.92
C ASP A 118 -6.94 -1.15 26.20
N LEU A 119 -7.12 -0.77 24.93
CA LEU A 119 -6.10 -0.07 24.12
C LEU A 119 -5.63 1.24 24.76
N ALA A 120 -6.47 1.89 25.56
CA ALA A 120 -6.10 3.10 26.32
C ALA A 120 -4.94 2.86 27.30
N ARG A 121 -4.67 1.61 27.68
CA ARG A 121 -3.60 1.22 28.61
C ARG A 121 -2.29 0.84 27.91
N PHE A 122 -2.31 0.69 26.58
CA PHE A 122 -1.15 0.28 25.79
C PHE A 122 -0.54 1.47 25.06
N THR A 123 0.77 1.40 24.82
CA THR A 123 1.43 2.33 23.92
C THR A 123 0.99 2.01 22.49
N CYS A 124 0.42 2.99 21.81
CA CYS A 124 -0.01 2.85 20.43
C CYS A 124 0.89 3.64 19.49
N LEU A 125 1.40 2.98 18.46
CA LEU A 125 2.25 3.52 17.42
C LEU A 125 1.38 3.78 16.19
N ARG A 126 1.19 5.06 15.83
CA ARG A 126 0.27 5.45 14.77
C ARG A 126 0.96 6.18 13.63
N LEU A 127 0.31 6.23 12.48
CA LEU A 127 0.69 7.16 11.44
C LEU A 127 0.26 8.57 11.84
N SER A 128 1.03 9.59 11.48
CA SER A 128 0.75 10.99 11.84
C SER A 128 -0.62 11.46 11.33
N ASN A 129 -1.01 11.01 10.13
CA ASN A 129 -2.30 11.29 9.49
C ASN A 129 -3.45 10.37 9.95
N VAL A 130 -3.21 9.41 10.85
CA VAL A 130 -4.23 8.51 11.40
C VAL A 130 -4.43 8.86 12.87
N LEU A 131 -5.55 9.51 13.19
CA LEU A 131 -5.92 9.91 14.55
C LEU A 131 -6.77 8.86 15.27
N GLN A 132 -7.45 8.00 14.51
CA GLN A 132 -8.33 6.97 15.05
C GLN A 132 -8.07 5.63 14.37
N TRP A 133 -8.10 4.55 15.13
CA TRP A 133 -8.15 3.19 14.59
C TRP A 133 -9.59 2.72 14.49
N THR A 134 -9.96 2.24 13.31
CA THR A 134 -11.30 1.77 13.01
C THR A 134 -11.38 0.24 13.10
N PHE A 135 -12.33 -0.25 13.87
CA PHE A 135 -12.62 -1.65 14.09
C PHE A 135 -14.04 -1.98 13.64
N CYS A 136 -14.25 -3.21 13.17
CA CYS A 136 -15.54 -3.74 12.70
C CYS A 136 -15.89 -4.98 13.52
N ASN A 137 -17.06 -4.99 14.15
CA ASN A 137 -17.62 -6.15 14.82
C ASN A 137 -19.08 -6.34 14.39
N ASP A 138 -19.45 -7.50 13.84
CA ASP A 138 -20.82 -7.81 13.37
C ASP A 138 -21.46 -6.71 12.51
N GLY A 139 -20.68 -6.10 11.62
CA GLY A 139 -21.13 -5.00 10.74
C GLY A 139 -21.15 -3.62 11.40
N GLN A 140 -20.98 -3.53 12.72
CA GLN A 140 -20.83 -2.26 13.42
C GLN A 140 -19.39 -1.77 13.38
N THR A 141 -19.22 -0.51 12.99
CA THR A 141 -17.92 0.16 12.94
C THR A 141 -17.71 0.97 14.21
N THR A 142 -16.60 0.74 14.90
CA THR A 142 -16.18 1.49 16.09
C THR A 142 -14.83 2.15 15.83
N GLY A 143 -14.80 3.49 15.86
CA GLY A 143 -13.56 4.26 15.85
C GLY A 143 -13.05 4.48 17.26
N ILE A 144 -11.77 4.24 17.49
CA ILE A 144 -11.11 4.51 18.77
C ILE A 144 -10.05 5.57 18.53
N SER A 145 -10.15 6.67 19.25
CA SER A 145 -9.08 7.68 19.27
C SER A 145 -7.84 7.08 19.93
N ILE A 146 -6.74 7.17 19.21
CA ILE A 146 -5.47 6.62 19.65
C ILE A 146 -4.53 7.78 19.90
N ASP A 147 -4.33 8.07 21.18
CA ASP A 147 -3.28 8.97 21.60
C ASP A 147 -2.00 8.18 21.89
N GLY A 148 -0.85 8.75 21.52
CA GLY A 148 0.42 8.04 21.59
C GLY A 148 1.59 8.99 21.51
N ARG A 149 2.62 8.70 22.31
CA ARG A 149 3.89 9.45 22.37
C ARG A 149 4.70 9.43 21.06
N PHE A 150 4.26 8.68 20.06
CA PHE A 150 4.95 8.54 18.78
C PHE A 150 3.93 8.52 17.64
N SER A 151 4.23 9.30 16.60
CA SER A 151 3.59 9.17 15.30
C SER A 151 4.63 9.29 14.18
N CYS A 152 4.38 8.66 13.05
CA CYS A 152 5.27 8.73 11.89
C CYS A 152 4.47 8.92 10.60
N SER A 153 5.00 9.64 9.62
CA SER A 153 4.39 9.71 8.29
C SER A 153 4.50 8.41 7.49
N SER A 154 5.42 7.50 7.88
CA SER A 154 5.68 6.26 7.14
C SER A 154 5.20 5.01 7.87
N VAL A 155 4.67 4.06 7.08
CA VAL A 155 4.29 2.73 7.59
C VAL A 155 5.52 1.98 8.09
N GLU A 156 6.67 2.18 7.43
CA GLU A 156 7.90 1.48 7.80
C GLU A 156 8.47 1.94 9.14
N GLY A 157 8.37 3.23 9.47
CA GLY A 157 8.76 3.75 10.77
C GLY A 157 7.93 3.14 11.89
N VAL A 158 6.60 3.13 11.74
CA VAL A 158 5.68 2.49 12.71
C VAL A 158 6.00 1.00 12.85
N ARG A 159 6.22 0.30 11.74
CA ARG A 159 6.56 -1.12 11.71
C ARG A 159 7.88 -1.41 12.42
N THR A 160 8.91 -0.59 12.20
CA THR A 160 10.23 -0.76 12.82
C THR A 160 10.14 -0.67 14.34
N LEU A 161 9.43 0.32 14.87
CA LEU A 161 9.24 0.47 16.32
C LEU A 161 8.34 -0.61 16.92
N CYS A 162 7.31 -1.04 16.18
CA CYS A 162 6.47 -2.16 16.59
C CYS A 162 7.29 -3.43 16.76
N LYS A 163 8.19 -3.75 15.81
CA LYS A 163 9.12 -4.89 15.91
C LYS A 163 10.11 -4.76 17.06
N ALA A 164 10.59 -3.55 17.34
CA ALA A 164 11.44 -3.27 18.48
C ALA A 164 10.70 -3.34 19.84
N GLY A 165 9.39 -3.60 19.83
CA GLY A 165 8.60 -3.81 21.03
C GLY A 165 8.23 -2.54 21.78
N LEU A 166 8.06 -1.42 21.06
CA LEU A 166 7.69 -0.15 21.69
C LEU A 166 6.19 0.02 21.90
N GLY A 167 5.35 -0.82 21.29
CA GLY A 167 3.90 -0.67 21.38
C GLY A 167 3.11 -1.56 20.41
N LEU A 168 1.80 -1.34 20.43
CA LEU A 168 0.84 -1.86 19.46
C LEU A 168 0.85 -0.98 18.21
N ALA A 169 0.62 -1.58 17.04
CA ALA A 169 0.45 -0.86 15.79
C ALA A 169 -0.69 -1.46 14.95
N GLN A 170 -1.40 -0.60 14.23
CA GLN A 170 -2.35 -1.03 13.20
C GLN A 170 -1.65 -1.03 11.84
N LEU A 171 -1.16 -2.20 11.43
CA LEU A 171 -0.46 -2.41 10.16
C LEU A 171 -1.27 -3.30 9.23
N THR A 172 -0.81 -3.52 8.02
CA THR A 172 -1.48 -4.42 7.08
C THR A 172 -0.87 -5.82 7.14
N HIS A 173 -1.61 -6.85 6.68
CA HIS A 173 -1.12 -8.23 6.67
C HIS A 173 0.21 -8.37 5.91
N TRP A 174 0.38 -7.64 4.80
CA TRP A 174 1.62 -7.64 4.02
C TRP A 174 2.80 -7.03 4.78
N ASP A 175 2.55 -6.10 5.72
CA ASP A 175 3.62 -5.50 6.52
C ASP A 175 4.17 -6.49 7.56
N ILE A 176 3.31 -7.31 8.14
CA ILE A 176 3.69 -8.16 9.29
C ILE A 176 4.15 -9.57 8.92
N ARG A 177 3.91 -10.01 7.67
CA ARG A 177 4.01 -11.40 7.15
C ARG A 177 5.27 -12.21 7.54
N LYS A 178 6.33 -11.59 8.06
CA LYS A 178 7.57 -12.27 8.48
C LYS A 178 8.21 -11.77 9.79
N SER A 179 7.55 -10.93 10.60
CA SER A 179 8.27 -10.29 11.73
C SER A 179 7.46 -9.86 12.95
N CYS A 180 6.13 -9.79 12.88
CA CYS A 180 5.31 -9.40 14.03
C CYS A 180 4.24 -10.46 14.29
N ALA A 181 3.86 -10.64 15.55
CA ALA A 181 2.70 -11.45 15.89
C ALA A 181 1.43 -10.61 15.69
N ALA A 182 0.42 -11.20 15.05
CA ALA A 182 -0.93 -10.64 15.06
C ALA A 182 -1.49 -10.72 16.49
N VAL A 183 -2.08 -9.64 16.97
CA VAL A 183 -2.85 -9.65 18.22
C VAL A 183 -4.24 -10.19 17.86
N SER A 184 -4.52 -11.40 18.32
CA SER A 184 -5.84 -12.02 18.18
C SER A 184 -6.67 -11.74 19.43
N TRP A 185 -7.94 -11.40 19.23
CA TRP A 185 -8.91 -11.16 20.29
C TRP A 185 -9.81 -12.40 20.39
N SER A 186 -9.58 -13.25 21.37
CA SER A 186 -10.23 -14.56 21.46
C SER A 186 -11.75 -14.53 21.64
N HIS A 187 -12.36 -13.36 21.90
CA HIS A 187 -13.76 -13.27 22.34
C HIS A 187 -14.63 -12.21 21.64
N LEU A 188 -14.11 -11.43 20.68
CA LEU A 188 -14.85 -10.26 20.17
C LEU A 188 -15.25 -10.30 18.70
N ASN A 189 -14.91 -11.35 17.93
CA ASN A 189 -15.10 -11.44 16.47
C ASN A 189 -14.75 -10.13 15.71
N CYS A 190 -13.88 -9.31 16.31
CA CYS A 190 -13.67 -7.94 15.91
C CYS A 190 -12.48 -7.91 14.95
N ARG A 191 -12.75 -7.53 13.70
CA ARG A 191 -11.75 -7.40 12.64
C ARG A 191 -11.51 -5.93 12.40
N MET A 192 -10.33 -5.56 11.91
CA MET A 192 -10.19 -4.20 11.41
C MET A 192 -11.11 -4.02 10.20
N CYS A 193 -11.80 -2.88 10.12
CA CYS A 193 -12.61 -2.60 8.95
C CYS A 193 -11.70 -2.54 7.71
N SER A 194 -11.91 -3.47 6.77
CA SER A 194 -11.48 -3.22 5.39
C SER A 194 -12.27 -2.01 4.92
N HIS A 195 -11.60 -0.97 4.42
CA HIS A 195 -12.30 0.12 3.75
C HIS A 195 -12.94 -0.45 2.47
N ARG A 196 -14.15 -0.99 2.59
CA ARG A 196 -15.07 -1.20 1.48
C ARG A 196 -15.86 0.09 1.34
N ARG A 197 -15.44 0.93 0.39
CA ARG A 197 -16.34 1.61 -0.53
C ARG A 197 -15.64 1.64 -1.87
#